data_AF-A0A920T353-F1
#
_entry.id   AF-A0A920T353-F1
#
_cell.length_a   1.000
_cell.length_b   1.000
_cell.length_c   1.000
_cell.angle_alpha   90.00
_cell.angle_beta   90.00
_cell.angle_gamma   90.00
#
_symmetry.space_group_name_H-M   'P 1'
#
loop_
_entity.id
_entity.type
_entity.pdbx_description
1 polymer ?
#
loop_
_entity_poly.entity_id
_entity_poly.type
_entity_poly.pdbx_seq_one_letter_code
_entity_poly.pdbx_strand_id
1 'polypeptide(L)'
;MEDMIMDKVYFDDTQIEIDGKRFYLTHGDGLLSWDHGYRLLKKVIRSKTFIWLFHWLHPTLAYKIARFISRSGHHHTHTADFNKDVRIELKQVAEKHFENGFDYMISGHYHLGEMFTVNKGKLAVLGDWFYRPSYAVFDGHDLNLVLWENDE
;
A
#
# COMPACT_ATOMS: atom_id res chain seq x y z
N MET A 1 -2.94 -31.42 9.27
CA MET A 1 -2.77 -30.48 8.14
C MET A 1 -2.01 -29.32 8.72
N GLU A 2 -0.80 -29.05 8.24
CA GLU A 2 -0.16 -27.76 8.53
C GLU A 2 -0.98 -26.71 7.80
N ASP A 3 -1.56 -25.78 8.55
CA ASP A 3 -2.27 -24.64 7.98
C ASP A 3 -1.24 -23.80 7.22
N MET A 4 -1.28 -23.89 5.89
CA MET A 4 -0.39 -23.14 5.01
C MET A 4 -0.88 -21.69 4.99
N ILE A 5 -0.27 -20.83 5.80
CA ILE A 5 -0.71 -19.43 6.00
C ILE A 5 -0.44 -18.56 4.76
N MET A 6 0.59 -18.87 3.97
CA MET A 6 0.93 -18.13 2.74
C MET A 6 1.36 -19.06 1.62
N ASP A 7 0.62 -19.01 0.51
CA ASP A 7 0.87 -19.82 -0.69
C ASP A 7 1.66 -19.04 -1.75
N LYS A 8 1.43 -17.72 -1.86
CA LYS A 8 2.03 -16.89 -2.91
C LYS A 8 2.41 -15.50 -2.41
N VAL A 9 3.61 -15.06 -2.78
CA VAL A 9 4.15 -13.74 -2.46
C VAL A 9 4.18 -12.88 -3.72
N TYR A 10 3.64 -11.67 -3.61
CA TYR A 10 3.68 -10.65 -4.67
C TYR A 10 4.66 -9.55 -4.26
N PHE A 11 5.71 -9.32 -5.07
CA PHE A 11 6.77 -8.36 -4.74
C PHE A 11 6.51 -6.94 -5.23
N ASP A 12 5.54 -6.79 -6.12
CA ASP A 12 5.16 -5.58 -6.84
C ASP A 12 3.63 -5.52 -6.94
N ASP A 13 3.12 -4.41 -7.46
CA ASP A 13 1.70 -4.23 -7.75
C ASP A 13 1.16 -5.37 -8.60
N THR A 14 -0.03 -5.84 -8.25
CA THR A 14 -0.59 -7.08 -8.77
C THR A 14 -1.98 -6.84 -9.31
N GLN A 15 -2.28 -7.51 -10.43
CA GLN A 15 -3.58 -7.47 -11.07
C GLN A 15 -4.22 -8.83 -10.95
N ILE A 16 -5.46 -8.89 -10.48
CA ILE A 16 -6.22 -10.13 -10.39
C ILE A 16 -7.63 -9.93 -10.93
N GLU A 17 -8.26 -11.03 -11.32
CA GLU A 17 -9.65 -11.07 -11.76
C GLU A 17 -10.41 -12.06 -10.89
N ILE A 18 -11.53 -11.63 -10.31
CA ILE A 18 -12.41 -12.44 -9.47
C ILE A 18 -13.83 -12.20 -9.95
N ASP A 19 -14.57 -13.26 -10.30
CA ASP A 19 -15.96 -13.19 -10.78
C ASP A 19 -16.18 -12.18 -11.93
N GLY A 20 -15.21 -12.11 -12.86
CA GLY A 20 -15.24 -11.18 -13.99
C GLY A 20 -14.98 -9.71 -13.64
N LYS A 21 -14.61 -9.43 -12.39
CA LYS A 21 -14.21 -8.11 -11.90
C LYS A 21 -12.70 -7.99 -11.83
N ARG A 22 -12.15 -6.89 -12.35
CA ARG A 22 -10.70 -6.65 -12.41
C ARG A 22 -10.25 -5.78 -11.24
N PHE A 23 -9.26 -6.28 -10.49
CA PHE A 23 -8.69 -5.63 -9.32
C PHE A 23 -7.24 -5.23 -9.58
N TYR A 24 -6.92 -4.00 -9.19
CA TYR A 24 -5.54 -3.52 -9.07
C TYR A 24 -5.15 -3.46 -7.59
N LEU A 25 -4.20 -4.30 -7.19
CA LEU A 25 -3.69 -4.37 -5.83
C LEU A 25 -2.32 -3.70 -5.78
N THR A 26 -2.16 -2.76 -4.86
CA THR A 26 -0.89 -2.07 -4.65
C THR A 26 -0.64 -1.89 -3.16
N HIS A 27 0.64 -1.91 -2.75
CA HIS A 27 0.97 -1.47 -1.40
C HIS A 27 0.65 0.03 -1.26
N GLY A 28 0.88 0.83 -2.30
CA GLY A 28 0.68 2.27 -2.32
C GLY A 28 1.98 3.08 -2.27
N ASP A 29 3.11 2.48 -1.91
CA ASP A 29 4.33 3.23 -1.67
C ASP A 29 4.98 3.80 -2.94
N GLY A 30 5.11 5.14 -2.99
CA GLY A 30 5.67 5.84 -4.14
C GLY A 30 4.68 6.12 -5.28
N LEU A 31 3.36 5.96 -5.05
CA LEU A 31 2.33 6.34 -6.02
C LEU A 31 2.18 7.87 -6.14
N LEU A 32 2.42 8.61 -5.06
CA LEU A 32 2.21 10.05 -5.06
C LEU A 32 3.29 10.74 -5.90
N SER A 33 2.89 11.80 -6.59
CA SER A 33 3.73 12.57 -7.49
C SER A 33 4.97 13.08 -6.76
N TRP A 34 4.83 13.54 -5.52
CA TRP A 34 5.90 14.09 -4.70
C TRP A 34 6.82 13.06 -4.02
N ASP A 35 6.53 11.76 -4.10
CA ASP A 35 7.36 10.69 -3.51
C ASP A 35 8.66 10.41 -4.28
N HIS A 36 9.26 11.43 -4.92
CA HIS A 36 10.50 11.30 -5.69
C HIS A 36 11.68 10.78 -4.85
N GLY A 37 11.87 11.33 -3.66
CA GLY A 37 12.95 10.91 -2.76
C GLY A 37 12.78 9.47 -2.30
N TYR A 38 11.55 9.07 -1.95
CA TYR A 38 11.23 7.70 -1.59
C TYR A 38 11.45 6.73 -2.75
N ARG A 39 11.00 7.05 -3.97
CA ARG A 39 11.24 6.22 -5.16
C ARG A 39 12.73 6.02 -5.45
N LEU A 40 13.54 7.06 -5.30
CA LEU A 40 14.99 6.96 -5.44
C LEU A 40 15.59 6.06 -4.36
N LEU A 41 15.21 6.26 -3.09
CA LEU A 41 15.65 5.43 -1.97
C LEU A 41 15.29 3.97 -2.20
N LYS A 42 14.03 3.67 -2.55
CA LYS A 42 13.53 2.32 -2.86
C LYS A 42 14.36 1.66 -3.98
N LYS A 43 14.70 2.41 -5.03
CA LYS A 43 15.55 1.93 -6.13
C LYS A 43 16.98 1.59 -5.66
N VAL A 44 17.56 2.41 -4.79
CA VAL A 44 18.90 2.17 -4.23
C VAL A 44 18.90 0.93 -3.34
N ILE A 45 18.00 0.86 -2.35
CA ILE A 45 17.98 -0.21 -1.35
C ILE A 45 17.59 -1.57 -1.93
N ARG A 46 16.79 -1.60 -3.01
CA ARG A 46 16.43 -2.85 -3.73
C ARG A 46 17.43 -3.24 -4.81
N SER A 47 18.49 -2.45 -5.04
CA SER A 47 19.50 -2.80 -6.04
C SER A 47 20.35 -4.00 -5.60
N LYS A 48 20.72 -4.87 -6.54
CA LYS A 48 21.58 -6.03 -6.27
C LYS A 48 22.91 -5.63 -5.62
N THR A 49 23.49 -4.52 -6.05
CA THR A 49 24.75 -3.98 -5.50
C THR A 49 24.60 -3.56 -4.05
N PHE A 50 23.54 -2.83 -3.71
CA PHE A 50 23.29 -2.42 -2.32
C PHE A 50 23.04 -3.63 -1.43
N ILE A 51 22.17 -4.55 -1.86
CA ILE A 51 21.87 -5.78 -1.12
C ILE A 51 23.16 -6.60 -0.91
N TRP A 52 23.98 -6.73 -1.94
CA TRP A 52 25.26 -7.44 -1.85
C TRP A 52 26.21 -6.78 -0.85
N LEU A 53 26.42 -5.46 -0.92
CA LEU A 53 27.23 -4.70 0.04
C LEU A 53 26.68 -4.83 1.48
N PHE A 54 25.36 -4.77 1.63
CA PHE A 54 24.69 -4.82 2.92
C PHE A 54 24.87 -6.18 3.61
N HIS A 55 24.94 -7.28 2.85
CA HIS A 55 25.22 -8.62 3.39
C HIS A 55 26.60 -8.74 4.05
N TRP A 56 27.59 -7.93 3.64
CA TRP A 56 28.92 -7.95 4.25
C TRP A 56 29.01 -7.11 5.53
N LEU A 57 27.99 -6.32 5.85
CA LEU A 57 27.99 -5.51 7.07
C LEU A 57 27.69 -6.39 8.28
N HIS A 58 28.46 -6.20 9.35
CA HIS A 58 28.16 -6.83 10.64
C HIS A 58 26.73 -6.44 11.09
N PRO A 59 25.91 -7.37 11.60
CA PRO A 59 24.49 -7.13 11.92
C PRO A 59 24.25 -5.90 12.80
N THR A 60 25.14 -5.61 13.75
CA THR A 60 25.05 -4.42 14.61
C THR A 60 25.15 -3.11 13.84
N LEU A 61 26.03 -3.05 12.83
CA LEU A 61 26.19 -1.86 12.00
C LEU A 61 25.04 -1.73 11.00
N ALA A 62 24.66 -2.86 10.38
CA ALA A 62 23.49 -2.95 9.51
C ALA A 62 22.22 -2.44 10.23
N TYR A 63 21.99 -2.87 11.47
CA TYR A 63 20.86 -2.43 12.29
C TYR A 63 20.91 -0.93 12.61
N LYS A 64 22.08 -0.37 12.93
CA LYS A 64 22.23 1.08 13.16
C LYS A 64 21.86 1.89 11.91
N ILE A 65 22.30 1.45 10.74
CA ILE A 65 21.98 2.09 9.46
C ILE A 65 20.47 1.99 9.19
N ALA A 66 19.88 0.80 9.34
CA ALA A 66 18.44 0.60 9.15
C ALA A 66 17.62 1.52 10.08
N ARG A 67 17.98 1.58 11.37
CA ARG A 67 17.29 2.44 12.34
C ARG A 67 17.40 3.92 12.00
N PHE A 68 18.52 4.36 11.42
CA PHE A 68 18.69 5.74 10.97
C PHE A 68 17.75 6.05 9.79
N ILE A 69 17.72 5.19 8.78
CA ILE A 69 16.85 5.35 7.60
C ILE A 69 15.36 5.36 8.02
N SER A 70 14.95 4.45 8.90
CA SER A 70 13.55 4.38 9.38
C SER A 70 13.10 5.63 10.15
N ARG A 71 14.00 6.27 10.92
CA ARG A 71 13.68 7.50 11.67
C ARG A 71 13.48 8.70 10.75
N SER A 72 14.22 8.79 9.65
CA SER A 72 14.09 9.90 8.70
C SER A 72 12.74 9.91 7.97
N GLY A 73 12.01 8.79 7.95
CA GLY A 73 10.67 8.69 7.35
C GLY A 73 9.50 9.10 8.28
N HIS A 74 9.74 9.39 9.56
CA HIS A 74 8.69 9.64 10.56
C HIS A 74 8.12 11.07 10.59
N HIS A 75 8.32 11.88 9.55
CA HIS A 75 7.87 13.27 9.56
C HIS A 75 6.36 13.39 9.31
N HIS A 76 5.57 13.53 10.39
CA HIS A 76 4.21 14.10 10.46
C HIS A 76 3.29 13.87 9.23
N THR A 77 3.11 12.61 8.83
CA THR A 77 2.32 12.16 7.67
C THR A 77 0.81 12.07 7.90
N HIS A 78 0.25 12.75 8.91
CA HIS A 78 -1.19 12.63 9.25
C HIS A 78 -1.88 13.96 9.56
N THR A 79 -1.32 15.10 9.13
CA THR A 79 -2.09 16.34 9.19
C THR A 79 -3.31 16.26 8.26
N ALA A 80 -4.37 17.00 8.56
CA ALA A 80 -5.58 17.00 7.76
C ALA A 80 -5.31 17.41 6.30
N ASP A 81 -4.43 18.41 6.10
CA ASP A 81 -4.03 18.89 4.78
C ASP A 81 -3.22 17.83 4.02
N PHE A 82 -2.27 17.15 4.67
CA PHE A 82 -1.53 16.05 4.04
C PHE A 82 -2.48 14.93 3.57
N ASN A 83 -3.39 14.49 4.44
CA ASN A 83 -4.36 13.45 4.09
C ASN A 83 -5.30 13.91 2.96
N LYS A 84 -5.61 15.21 2.87
CA LYS A 84 -6.40 15.75 1.76
C LYS A 84 -5.66 15.63 0.43
N ASP A 85 -4.38 16.00 0.39
CA ASP A 85 -3.57 15.92 -0.82
C ASP A 85 -3.39 14.46 -1.27
N VAL A 86 -3.12 13.55 -0.31
CA VAL A 86 -3.04 12.10 -0.56
C VAL A 86 -4.32 11.58 -1.21
N ARG A 87 -5.50 11.94 -0.68
CA ARG A 87 -6.79 11.52 -1.25
C ARG A 87 -6.97 12.01 -2.68
N ILE A 88 -6.56 13.24 -2.99
CA ILE A 88 -6.70 13.81 -4.34
C ILE A 88 -5.88 12.99 -5.33
N GLU A 89 -4.60 12.78 -5.03
CA GLU A 89 -3.71 12.07 -5.96
C GLU A 89 -4.06 10.58 -6.08
N LEU A 90 -4.45 9.91 -5.00
CA LEU A 90 -4.88 8.51 -5.09
C LEU A 90 -6.13 8.35 -5.95
N LYS A 91 -7.08 9.28 -5.88
CA LYS A 91 -8.24 9.27 -6.77
C LYS A 91 -7.84 9.45 -8.23
N GLN A 92 -6.88 10.31 -8.53
CA GLN A 92 -6.35 10.49 -9.89
C GLN A 92 -5.62 9.26 -10.41
N VAL A 93 -4.86 8.56 -9.55
CA VAL A 93 -4.22 7.29 -9.90
C VAL A 93 -5.28 6.22 -10.15
N ALA A 94 -6.25 6.08 -9.25
CA ALA A 94 -7.34 5.13 -9.40
C ALA A 94 -8.17 5.36 -10.66
N GLU A 95 -8.48 6.61 -10.99
CA GLU A 95 -9.17 6.99 -12.22
C GLU A 95 -8.47 6.43 -13.46
N LYS A 96 -7.15 6.58 -13.57
CA LYS A 96 -6.37 6.02 -14.69
C LYS A 96 -6.47 4.49 -14.74
N HIS A 97 -6.51 3.80 -13.61
CA HIS A 97 -6.71 2.36 -13.61
C HIS A 97 -8.13 2.00 -14.05
N PHE A 98 -9.15 2.75 -13.63
CA PHE A 98 -10.53 2.49 -14.05
C PHE A 98 -10.75 2.74 -15.54
N GLU A 99 -10.08 3.74 -16.12
CA GLU A 99 -10.03 3.94 -17.58
C GLU A 99 -9.37 2.77 -18.32
N ASN A 100 -8.43 2.08 -17.69
CA ASN A 100 -7.80 0.86 -18.21
C ASN A 100 -8.62 -0.42 -17.95
N GLY A 101 -9.89 -0.26 -17.55
CA GLY A 101 -10.87 -1.33 -17.39
C GLY A 101 -10.77 -2.12 -16.09
N PHE A 102 -10.17 -1.54 -15.04
CA PHE A 102 -10.28 -2.08 -13.69
C PHE A 102 -11.61 -1.64 -13.05
N ASP A 103 -12.22 -2.52 -12.26
CA ASP A 103 -13.40 -2.19 -11.45
C ASP A 103 -12.99 -1.67 -10.06
N TYR A 104 -11.89 -2.21 -9.53
CA TYR A 104 -11.45 -1.98 -8.15
C TYR A 104 -9.96 -1.68 -8.06
N MET A 105 -9.60 -0.74 -7.19
CA MET A 105 -8.22 -0.48 -6.78
C MET A 105 -8.13 -0.58 -5.26
N ILE A 106 -7.21 -1.39 -4.76
CA ILE A 106 -6.97 -1.56 -3.32
C ILE A 106 -5.54 -1.12 -3.00
N SER A 107 -5.41 -0.15 -2.10
CA SER A 107 -4.13 0.36 -1.62
C SER A 107 -4.02 0.25 -0.11
N GLY A 108 -2.83 -0.10 0.37
CA GLY A 108 -2.41 0.12 1.76
C GLY A 108 -1.66 1.44 1.91
N HIS A 109 -0.61 1.42 2.75
CA HIS A 109 0.43 2.44 2.96
C HIS A 109 -0.02 3.78 3.55
N TYR A 110 -1.17 4.31 3.15
CA TYR A 110 -1.65 5.64 3.55
C TYR A 110 -2.52 5.63 4.81
N HIS A 111 -2.94 4.45 5.26
CA HIS A 111 -3.63 4.25 6.53
C HIS A 111 -4.91 5.10 6.72
N LEU A 112 -5.64 5.34 5.63
CA LEU A 112 -6.84 6.17 5.65
C LEU A 112 -8.06 5.42 6.20
N GLY A 113 -8.21 4.12 5.88
CA GLY A 113 -9.41 3.36 6.23
C GLY A 113 -10.66 3.92 5.55
N GLU A 114 -10.53 4.30 4.26
CA GLU A 114 -11.58 4.97 3.49
C GLU A 114 -11.81 4.27 2.16
N MET A 115 -13.07 4.29 1.69
CA MET A 115 -13.45 3.80 0.37
C MET A 115 -14.05 4.95 -0.43
N PHE A 116 -13.64 5.08 -1.69
CA PHE A 116 -14.10 6.13 -2.59
C PHE A 116 -14.64 5.51 -3.87
N THR A 117 -15.79 6.01 -4.32
CA THR A 117 -16.24 5.80 -5.70
C THR A 117 -15.56 6.84 -6.59
N VAL A 118 -14.83 6.40 -7.62
CA VAL A 118 -14.20 7.26 -8.62
C VAL A 118 -14.69 6.80 -9.99
N ASN A 119 -15.42 7.67 -10.70
CA ASN A 119 -16.12 7.32 -11.93
C ASN A 119 -17.00 6.07 -11.76
N LYS A 120 -16.64 4.95 -12.41
CA LYS A 120 -17.36 3.68 -12.35
C LYS A 120 -16.69 2.63 -11.45
N GLY A 121 -15.51 2.93 -10.90
CA GLY A 121 -14.75 2.02 -10.05
C GLY A 121 -14.75 2.43 -8.57
N LYS A 122 -14.25 1.54 -7.71
CA LYS A 122 -14.04 1.84 -6.29
C LYS A 122 -12.57 1.72 -5.89
N LEU A 123 -12.09 2.74 -5.20
CA LEU A 123 -10.79 2.79 -4.56
C LEU A 123 -10.97 2.50 -3.07
N ALA A 124 -10.40 1.40 -2.57
CA ALA A 124 -10.30 1.11 -1.16
C ALA A 124 -8.88 1.44 -0.66
N VAL A 125 -8.77 2.38 0.27
CA VAL A 125 -7.52 2.71 0.96
C VAL A 125 -7.58 2.16 2.38
N LEU A 126 -6.92 1.04 2.61
CA LEU A 126 -6.93 0.35 3.90
C LEU A 126 -6.31 1.20 5.00
N GLY A 127 -6.83 1.06 6.22
CA GLY A 127 -6.25 1.65 7.41
C GLY A 127 -5.07 0.86 7.96
N ASP A 128 -4.53 1.29 9.10
CA ASP A 128 -3.58 0.50 9.89
C ASP A 128 -4.27 -0.22 11.05
N TRP A 129 -3.60 -1.21 11.62
CA TRP A 129 -4.11 -2.03 12.72
C TRP A 129 -4.15 -1.32 14.09
N PHE A 130 -3.57 -0.12 14.22
CA PHE A 130 -3.46 0.61 15.49
C PHE A 130 -4.52 1.70 15.64
N TYR A 131 -4.77 2.49 14.59
CA TYR A 131 -5.62 3.67 14.61
C TYR A 131 -6.91 3.50 13.81
N ARG A 132 -6.89 2.76 12.70
CA ARG A 132 -8.05 2.56 11.80
C ARG A 132 -8.11 1.12 11.27
N PRO A 133 -8.19 0.11 12.15
CA PRO A 133 -8.11 -1.28 11.73
C PRO A 133 -9.28 -1.57 10.79
N SER A 134 -8.96 -1.99 9.56
CA SER A 134 -9.95 -2.15 8.50
C SER A 134 -9.46 -3.10 7.42
N TYR A 135 -10.41 -3.75 6.75
CA TYR A 135 -10.16 -4.71 5.69
C TYR A 135 -11.21 -4.58 4.58
N ALA A 136 -10.84 -4.97 3.37
CA ALA A 136 -11.75 -4.96 2.23
C ALA A 136 -12.36 -6.36 2.03
N VAL A 137 -13.67 -6.41 1.80
CA VAL A 137 -14.43 -7.62 1.54
C VAL A 137 -15.10 -7.51 0.19
N PHE A 138 -14.84 -8.49 -0.67
CA PHE A 138 -15.56 -8.68 -1.93
C PHE A 138 -16.55 -9.84 -1.74
N ASP A 139 -17.83 -9.58 -1.94
CA ASP A 139 -18.91 -10.57 -1.71
C ASP A 139 -19.27 -11.39 -2.97
N GLY A 140 -18.51 -11.24 -4.06
CA GLY A 140 -18.80 -11.81 -5.38
C GLY A 140 -19.50 -10.84 -6.33
N HIS A 141 -20.00 -9.71 -5.82
CA HIS A 141 -20.67 -8.69 -6.62
C HIS A 141 -20.08 -7.30 -6.41
N ASP A 142 -19.79 -6.94 -5.16
CA ASP A 142 -19.32 -5.61 -4.80
C ASP A 142 -18.22 -5.64 -3.74
N LEU A 143 -17.37 -4.61 -3.77
CA LEU A 143 -16.28 -4.40 -2.83
C LEU A 143 -16.72 -3.40 -1.76
N ASN A 144 -16.55 -3.79 -0.49
CA ASN A 144 -16.85 -2.97 0.67
C ASN A 144 -15.64 -2.90 1.61
N LEU A 145 -15.47 -1.76 2.27
CA LEU A 145 -14.49 -1.60 3.34
C LEU A 145 -15.20 -1.78 4.69
N VAL A 146 -14.69 -2.71 5.50
CA VAL A 146 -15.22 -3.03 6.82
C VAL A 146 -14.21 -2.58 7.87
N LEU A 147 -14.68 -1.85 8.87
CA LEU A 147 -13.87 -1.55 10.05
C LEU A 147 -13.79 -2.80 10.90
N TRP A 148 -12.59 -3.11 11.38
CA TRP A 148 -12.40 -4.18 12.34
C TRP A 148 -12.89 -3.69 13.70
N GLU A 149 -14.09 -4.12 14.08
CA GLU A 149 -14.59 -3.93 15.43
C GLU A 149 -13.97 -5.03 16.30
N ASN A 150 -13.37 -4.64 17.43
CA ASN A 150 -13.03 -5.62 18.44
C ASN A 150 -14.35 -6.11 19.03
N ASP A 151 -14.74 -7.34 18.71
CA ASP A 151 -15.61 -8.09 19.61
C ASP A 151 -14.85 -8.20 20.93
N GLU A 152 -15.38 -7.58 21.99
CA GLU A 152 -14.99 -7.88 23.38
C GLU A 152 -15.28 -9.35 23.73
#